data_AF-A0A814QCN2-F1
#
_entry.id   AF-A0A814QCN2-F1
#
_cell.length_a   1.000
_cell.length_b   1.000
_cell.length_c   1.000
_cell.angle_alpha   90.00
_cell.angle_beta   90.00
_cell.angle_gamma   90.00
#
_symmetry.space_group_name_H-M   'P 1'
#
loop_
_entity.id
_entity.type
_entity.pdbx_description
1 polymer ?
#
loop_
_entity_poly.entity_id
_entity_poly.type
_entity_poly.pdbx_seq_one_letter_code
_entity_poly.pdbx_strand_id
1 'polypeptide(L)'
;MPDPDGARESQWLPFIRNTLKFDDKTILIGHSSGCEAIMRLIEHDKVRGVILVAACHTDLGNEDEKASEYYNRPWNWEAMRANAEWIVQLHSPTDKFIPVAEARFVAENLKSEYMELKNRGHFMGAQLPEVLKVLKEKC
;
A
#
# COMPACT_ATOMS: atom_id res chain seq x y z
N MET A 1 -10.98 4.30 8.29
CA MET A 1 -11.56 3.38 7.29
C MET A 1 -12.79 2.72 7.90
N PRO A 2 -13.82 2.33 7.12
CA PRO A 2 -14.87 1.43 7.61
C PRO A 2 -14.25 0.09 8.04
N ASP A 3 -14.90 -0.73 8.88
CA ASP A 3 -14.37 -2.06 9.27
C ASP A 3 -12.85 -2.06 9.61
N PRO A 4 -12.44 -1.34 10.68
CA PRO A 4 -11.02 -1.17 11.01
C PRO A 4 -10.35 -2.46 11.46
N ASP A 5 -11.12 -3.46 11.89
CA ASP A 5 -10.60 -4.74 12.35
C ASP A 5 -10.42 -5.74 11.20
N GLY A 6 -11.39 -5.84 10.28
CA GLY A 6 -11.34 -6.81 9.18
C GLY A 6 -10.73 -6.29 7.88
N ALA A 7 -10.59 -4.98 7.75
CA ALA A 7 -10.01 -4.30 6.59
C ALA A 7 -10.56 -4.74 5.21
N ARG A 8 -11.79 -5.24 5.13
CA ARG A 8 -12.28 -6.00 3.96
C ARG A 8 -12.30 -5.17 2.68
N GLU A 9 -11.76 -5.74 1.62
CA GLU A 9 -11.74 -5.15 0.28
C GLU A 9 -13.13 -4.68 -0.16
N SER A 10 -14.14 -5.55 0.01
CA SER A 10 -15.54 -5.29 -0.33
C SER A 10 -16.16 -4.09 0.39
N GLN A 11 -15.55 -3.61 1.49
CA GLN A 11 -15.98 -2.42 2.22
C GLN A 11 -15.06 -1.22 1.98
N TRP A 12 -13.75 -1.45 1.99
CA TRP A 12 -12.75 -0.39 1.88
C TRP A 12 -12.70 0.23 0.49
N LEU A 13 -12.67 -0.58 -0.57
CA LEU A 13 -12.58 -0.06 -1.95
C LEU A 13 -13.79 0.81 -2.32
N PRO A 14 -15.05 0.39 -2.07
CA PRO A 14 -16.21 1.26 -2.29
C PRO A 14 -16.16 2.53 -1.46
N PHE A 15 -15.70 2.46 -0.20
CA PHE A 15 -15.58 3.66 0.63
C PHE A 15 -14.54 4.65 0.09
N ILE A 16 -13.38 4.16 -0.35
CA ILE A 16 -12.34 5.03 -0.93
C ILE A 16 -12.87 5.68 -2.22
N ARG A 17 -13.49 4.91 -3.12
CA ARG A 17 -14.04 5.44 -4.39
C ARG A 17 -15.19 6.41 -4.18
N ASN A 18 -16.16 6.06 -3.34
CA ASN A 18 -17.44 6.78 -3.28
C ASN A 18 -17.45 7.88 -2.22
N THR A 19 -16.73 7.69 -1.12
CA THR A 19 -16.74 8.61 0.03
C THR A 19 -15.51 9.52 0.02
N LEU A 20 -14.30 8.95 0.04
CA LEU A 20 -13.08 9.76 0.03
C LEU A 20 -12.93 10.47 -1.32
N LYS A 21 -13.24 9.74 -2.40
CA LYS A 21 -13.09 10.13 -3.79
C LYS A 21 -11.63 10.44 -4.13
N PHE A 22 -11.25 10.10 -5.34
CA PHE A 22 -9.93 10.42 -5.88
C PHE A 22 -10.01 10.48 -7.39
N ASP A 23 -9.00 11.07 -7.99
CA ASP A 23 -8.85 11.20 -9.43
C ASP A 23 -7.39 11.00 -9.85
N ASP A 24 -7.11 11.19 -11.14
CA ASP A 24 -5.78 11.09 -11.73
C ASP A 24 -4.79 12.15 -11.23
N LYS A 25 -5.21 13.12 -10.41
CA LYS A 25 -4.36 14.14 -9.77
C LYS A 25 -4.10 13.85 -8.30
N THR A 26 -4.74 12.82 -7.75
CA THR A 26 -4.70 12.49 -6.34
C THR A 26 -3.46 11.63 -6.02
N ILE A 27 -2.85 11.89 -4.87
CA ILE A 27 -1.80 11.03 -4.29
C ILE A 27 -2.42 10.19 -3.18
N LEU A 28 -2.30 8.87 -3.28
CA LEU A 28 -2.77 7.95 -2.25
C LEU A 28 -1.62 7.49 -1.35
N ILE A 29 -1.87 7.47 -0.05
CA ILE A 29 -0.90 7.04 0.96
C ILE A 29 -1.53 5.93 1.78
N GLY A 30 -0.94 4.74 1.74
CA GLY A 30 -1.39 3.56 2.45
C GLY A 30 -0.39 3.15 3.53
N HIS A 31 -0.90 2.63 4.63
CA HIS A 31 -0.11 1.97 5.67
C HIS A 31 -0.68 0.59 5.94
N SER A 32 0.19 -0.42 6.03
CA SER A 32 -0.18 -1.83 6.23
C SER A 32 -1.32 -2.19 5.27
N SER A 33 -2.45 -2.77 5.73
CA SER A 33 -3.65 -3.12 4.93
C SER A 33 -4.16 -2.01 3.98
N GLY A 34 -3.88 -0.74 4.27
CA GLY A 34 -4.18 0.38 3.38
C GLY A 34 -3.35 0.37 2.10
N CYS A 35 -2.16 -0.22 2.12
CA CYS A 35 -1.33 -0.48 0.95
C CYS A 35 -2.01 -1.47 0.01
N GLU A 36 -2.53 -2.57 0.53
CA GLU A 36 -3.21 -3.63 -0.23
C GLU A 36 -4.50 -3.11 -0.85
N ALA A 37 -5.25 -2.30 -0.09
CA ALA A 37 -6.40 -1.57 -0.61
C ALA A 37 -6.02 -0.66 -1.79
N ILE A 38 -4.96 0.13 -1.66
CA ILE A 38 -4.49 1.01 -2.74
C ILE A 38 -3.99 0.20 -3.93
N MET A 39 -3.20 -0.87 -3.71
CA MET A 39 -2.71 -1.74 -4.78
C MET A 39 -3.88 -2.34 -5.57
N ARG A 40 -4.96 -2.79 -4.90
CA ARG A 40 -6.18 -3.25 -5.58
C ARG A 40 -6.95 -2.14 -6.29
N LEU A 41 -6.98 -0.92 -5.75
CA LEU A 41 -7.61 0.21 -6.44
C LEU A 41 -6.90 0.53 -7.75
N ILE A 42 -5.57 0.64 -7.72
CA ILE A 42 -4.78 1.04 -8.89
C ILE A 42 -4.64 -0.07 -9.93
N GLU A 43 -5.15 -1.29 -9.70
CA GLU A 43 -5.37 -2.25 -10.79
C GLU A 43 -6.38 -1.72 -11.82
N HIS A 44 -7.23 -0.75 -11.45
CA HIS A 44 -8.33 -0.25 -12.28
C HIS A 44 -8.35 1.27 -12.43
N ASP A 45 -7.94 2.01 -11.40
CA ASP A 45 -8.14 3.46 -11.33
C ASP A 45 -6.82 4.22 -11.39
N LYS A 46 -6.79 5.30 -12.18
CA LYS A 46 -5.61 6.16 -12.31
C LYS A 46 -5.46 7.12 -11.15
N VAL A 47 -4.22 7.33 -10.72
CA VAL A 47 -3.82 8.27 -9.68
C VAL A 47 -2.53 8.98 -10.08
N ARG A 48 -2.27 10.14 -9.48
CA ARG A 48 -1.01 10.85 -9.70
C ARG A 48 0.16 10.10 -9.13
N GLY A 49 0.01 9.57 -7.92
CA GLY A 49 1.08 8.86 -7.26
C GLY A 49 0.64 8.07 -6.05
N VAL A 50 1.50 7.14 -5.64
CA VAL A 50 1.23 6.24 -4.53
C VAL A 50 2.42 6.20 -3.59
N ILE A 51 2.15 6.25 -2.29
CA ILE A 51 3.12 5.96 -1.23
C ILE A 51 2.61 4.77 -0.41
N LEU A 52 3.35 3.66 -0.46
CA LEU A 52 3.05 2.44 0.27
C LEU A 52 3.98 2.32 1.49
N VAL A 53 3.42 2.25 2.70
CA VAL A 53 4.16 2.09 3.95
C VAL A 53 3.87 0.72 4.55
N ALA A 54 4.85 -0.18 4.52
CA ALA A 54 4.71 -1.57 4.96
C ALA A 54 3.70 -2.41 4.14
N ALA A 55 3.90 -2.47 2.83
CA ALA A 55 3.11 -3.34 1.93
C ALA A 55 3.61 -4.79 1.93
N CYS A 56 2.70 -5.74 1.72
CA CYS A 56 2.99 -7.14 1.43
C CYS A 56 2.16 -7.65 0.24
N HIS A 57 2.38 -8.91 -0.17
CA HIS A 57 1.62 -9.50 -1.29
C HIS A 57 0.96 -10.83 -0.94
N THR A 58 1.16 -11.34 0.26
CA THR A 58 0.50 -12.55 0.78
C THR A 58 -0.23 -12.27 2.09
N ASP A 59 -1.14 -13.16 2.46
CA ASP A 59 -1.80 -13.16 3.77
C ASP A 59 -0.87 -13.66 4.90
N LEU A 60 0.37 -14.07 4.58
CA LEU A 60 1.36 -14.61 5.53
C LEU A 60 0.87 -15.83 6.33
N GLY A 61 -0.16 -16.53 5.84
CA GLY A 61 -0.82 -17.61 6.57
C GLY A 61 -1.66 -17.13 7.76
N ASN A 62 -1.97 -15.83 7.83
CA ASN A 62 -2.88 -15.27 8.84
C ASN A 62 -4.33 -15.31 8.32
N GLU A 63 -5.22 -15.99 9.04
CA GLU A 63 -6.62 -16.14 8.65
C GLU A 63 -7.40 -14.81 8.65
N ASP A 64 -7.04 -13.86 9.52
CA ASP A 64 -7.66 -12.53 9.53
C ASP A 64 -7.26 -11.73 8.28
N GLU A 65 -5.97 -11.78 7.91
CA GLU A 65 -5.48 -11.16 6.67
C GLU A 65 -6.11 -11.81 5.43
N LYS A 66 -6.26 -13.13 5.43
CA LYS A 66 -6.95 -13.84 4.34
C LYS A 66 -8.42 -13.44 4.23
N ALA A 67 -9.08 -13.19 5.36
CA ALA A 67 -10.46 -12.72 5.42
C ALA A 67 -10.64 -11.25 4.95
N SER A 68 -9.55 -10.50 4.76
CA SER A 68 -9.58 -9.15 4.18
C SER A 68 -9.92 -9.13 2.68
N GLU A 69 -9.88 -10.29 2.02
CA GLU A 69 -10.20 -10.49 0.58
C GLU A 69 -9.12 -10.00 -0.40
N TYR A 70 -8.08 -9.29 0.05
CA TYR A 70 -7.05 -8.75 -0.84
C TYR A 70 -6.18 -9.81 -1.50
N TYR A 71 -6.00 -10.98 -0.91
CA TYR A 71 -5.02 -11.99 -1.35
C TYR A 71 -5.64 -13.18 -2.10
N ASN A 72 -6.95 -13.13 -2.38
CA ASN A 72 -7.71 -14.26 -2.95
C ASN A 72 -7.54 -14.46 -4.48
N ARG A 73 -6.70 -13.64 -5.12
CA ARG A 73 -6.45 -13.65 -6.57
C ARG A 73 -5.08 -13.05 -6.89
N PRO A 74 -4.49 -13.34 -8.06
CA PRO A 74 -3.23 -12.72 -8.47
C PRO A 74 -3.30 -11.19 -8.47
N TRP A 75 -2.16 -10.56 -8.21
CA TRP A 75 -1.97 -9.12 -8.31
C TRP A 75 -1.67 -8.73 -9.76
N ASN A 76 -2.37 -7.74 -10.30
CA ASN A 76 -2.14 -7.24 -11.66
C ASN A 76 -1.11 -6.11 -11.66
N TRP A 77 0.16 -6.47 -11.43
CA TRP A 77 1.27 -5.53 -11.32
C TRP A 77 1.42 -4.63 -12.55
N GLU A 78 1.12 -5.12 -13.75
CA GLU A 78 1.19 -4.32 -14.98
C GLU A 78 0.17 -3.18 -14.98
N ALA A 79 -1.08 -3.48 -14.63
CA ALA A 79 -2.11 -2.46 -14.53
C ALA A 79 -1.78 -1.42 -13.45
N MET A 80 -1.32 -1.87 -12.27
CA MET A 80 -0.92 -0.96 -11.19
C MET A 80 0.16 0.03 -11.63
N ARG A 81 1.20 -0.46 -12.33
CA ARG A 81 2.26 0.40 -12.87
C ARG A 81 1.76 1.37 -13.93
N ALA A 82 0.78 0.98 -14.75
CA ALA A 82 0.22 1.83 -15.80
C ALA A 82 -0.72 2.91 -15.26
N ASN A 83 -1.24 2.73 -14.04
CA ASN A 83 -2.25 3.59 -13.44
C ASN A 83 -1.70 4.57 -12.39
N ALA A 84 -0.39 4.54 -12.08
CA ALA A 84 0.25 5.53 -11.23
C ALA A 84 1.47 6.12 -11.94
N GLU A 85 1.61 7.46 -11.96
CA GLU A 85 2.79 8.09 -12.59
C GLU A 85 4.08 7.76 -11.83
N TRP A 86 3.99 7.59 -10.52
CA TRP A 86 5.07 7.16 -9.66
C TRP A 86 4.55 6.38 -8.45
N ILE A 87 5.37 5.45 -7.97
CA ILE A 87 5.10 4.64 -6.79
C ILE A 87 6.35 4.67 -5.91
N VAL A 88 6.19 5.10 -4.66
CA VAL A 88 7.23 5.06 -3.63
C VAL A 88 6.81 4.07 -2.55
N GLN A 89 7.74 3.25 -2.10
CA GLN A 89 7.50 2.26 -1.06
C GLN A 89 8.50 2.39 0.07
N LEU A 90 8.01 2.40 1.30
CA LEU A 90 8.79 2.47 2.51
C LEU A 90 8.56 1.18 3.31
N HIS A 91 9.64 0.50 3.68
CA HIS A 91 9.56 -0.67 4.56
C HIS A 91 10.66 -0.65 5.61
N SER A 92 10.43 -1.35 6.72
CA SER A 92 11.43 -1.52 7.77
C SER A 92 11.91 -2.97 7.79
N PRO A 93 13.22 -3.25 7.77
CA PRO A 93 13.72 -4.61 7.90
C PRO A 93 13.49 -5.18 9.31
N THR A 94 13.13 -4.34 10.28
CA THR A 94 12.78 -4.73 11.66
C THR A 94 11.26 -4.79 11.88
N ASP A 95 10.45 -4.76 10.83
CA ASP A 95 9.03 -5.03 10.93
C ASP A 95 8.81 -6.46 11.44
N LYS A 96 7.95 -6.60 12.46
CA LYS A 96 7.67 -7.89 13.12
C LYS A 96 6.46 -8.59 12.55
N PHE A 97 5.63 -7.88 11.79
CA PHE A 97 4.40 -8.41 11.18
C PHE A 97 4.68 -8.82 9.74
N ILE A 98 5.36 -7.97 8.99
CA ILE A 98 5.61 -8.18 7.56
C ILE A 98 7.11 -8.39 7.32
N PRO A 99 7.55 -9.61 6.95
CA PRO A 99 8.93 -9.87 6.58
C PRO A 99 9.37 -8.98 5.43
N VAL A 100 10.61 -8.48 5.48
CA VAL A 100 11.18 -7.59 4.45
C VAL A 100 11.14 -8.20 3.03
N ALA A 101 11.12 -9.53 2.92
CA ALA A 101 11.04 -10.23 1.64
C ALA A 101 9.74 -9.93 0.88
N GLU A 102 8.62 -9.80 1.58
CA GLU A 102 7.32 -9.44 1.00
C GLU A 102 7.36 -8.05 0.38
N ALA A 103 7.86 -7.08 1.15
CA ALA A 103 8.01 -5.71 0.69
C ALA A 103 8.96 -5.63 -0.53
N ARG A 104 10.08 -6.35 -0.51
CA ARG A 104 11.00 -6.40 -1.65
C ARG A 104 10.35 -7.01 -2.89
N PHE A 105 9.53 -8.05 -2.74
CA PHE A 105 8.78 -8.64 -3.84
C PHE A 105 7.77 -7.66 -4.44
N VAL A 106 7.01 -6.94 -3.59
CA VAL A 106 6.11 -5.87 -4.04
C VAL A 106 6.89 -4.81 -4.81
N ALA A 107 8.02 -4.35 -4.26
CA ALA A 107 8.85 -3.32 -4.88
C ALA A 107 9.41 -3.74 -6.25
N GLU A 108 9.88 -4.98 -6.38
CA GLU A 108 10.39 -5.55 -7.63
C GLU A 108 9.28 -5.59 -8.71
N ASN A 109 8.08 -6.06 -8.32
CA ASN A 109 6.96 -6.17 -9.26
C ASN A 109 6.37 -4.81 -9.63
N LEU A 110 6.24 -3.89 -8.68
CA LEU A 110 5.76 -2.53 -8.94
C LEU A 110 6.82 -1.63 -9.59
N LYS A 111 8.09 -2.04 -9.58
CA LYS A 111 9.23 -1.17 -9.96
C LYS A 111 9.19 0.17 -9.19
N SER A 112 8.78 0.11 -7.93
CA SER A 112 8.64 1.30 -7.08
C SER A 112 10.00 1.84 -6.67
N GLU A 113 10.07 3.13 -6.36
CA GLU A 113 11.18 3.69 -5.61
C GLU A 113 11.14 3.17 -4.16
N TYR A 114 11.98 2.19 -3.85
CA TYR A 114 11.94 1.44 -2.59
C TYR A 114 12.96 1.95 -1.56
N MET A 115 12.47 2.28 -0.36
CA MET A 115 13.26 2.78 0.77
C MET A 115 13.18 1.80 1.95
N GLU A 116 14.29 1.14 2.24
CA GLU A 116 14.41 0.27 3.41
C GLU A 116 14.94 1.08 4.62
N LEU A 117 14.03 1.43 5.53
CA LEU A 117 14.28 2.32 6.66
C LEU A 117 14.54 1.54 7.95
N LYS A 118 15.77 1.64 8.47
CA LYS A 118 16.16 0.95 9.70
C LYS A 118 15.41 1.52 10.92
N ASN A 119 15.11 0.65 11.89
CA ASN A 119 14.54 1.02 13.19
C ASN A 119 13.17 1.74 13.10
N ARG A 120 12.34 1.38 12.12
CA ARG A 120 10.97 1.90 12.00
C ARG A 120 9.89 0.91 12.42
N GLY A 121 10.25 -0.36 12.66
CA GLY A 121 9.27 -1.40 13.02
C GLY A 121 8.14 -1.44 11.99
N HIS A 122 6.89 -1.56 12.44
CA HIS A 122 5.72 -1.49 11.56
C HIS A 122 5.16 -0.07 11.39
N PHE A 123 6.00 0.96 11.60
CA PHE A 123 5.62 2.38 11.43
C PHE A 123 4.46 2.87 12.32
N MET A 124 4.27 2.26 13.50
CA MET A 124 3.23 2.62 14.48
C MET A 124 3.54 3.92 15.27
N GLY A 125 4.60 4.64 14.92
CA GLY A 125 4.96 5.90 15.56
C GLY A 125 4.02 7.04 15.16
N ALA A 126 3.93 8.07 16.00
CA ALA A 126 3.07 9.23 15.74
C ALA A 126 3.52 10.09 14.54
N GLN A 127 4.76 9.93 14.07
CA GLN A 127 5.34 10.74 13.01
C GLN A 127 6.01 9.86 11.97
N LEU A 128 5.82 10.25 10.70
CA LEU A 128 6.45 9.63 9.55
C LEU A 128 7.02 10.71 8.61
N PRO A 129 8.09 11.42 9.03
CA PRO A 129 8.65 12.54 8.27
C PRO A 129 9.16 12.14 6.87
N GLU A 130 9.47 10.87 6.65
CA GLU A 130 9.89 10.33 5.36
C GLU A 130 8.80 10.46 4.30
N VAL A 131 7.52 10.26 4.65
CA VAL A 131 6.41 10.49 3.73
C VAL A 131 6.31 11.96 3.33
N LEU A 132 6.48 12.88 4.29
CA LEU A 132 6.49 14.31 3.98
C LEU A 132 7.66 14.70 3.07
N LYS A 133 8.82 14.07 3.25
CA LYS A 133 9.99 14.27 2.38
C LYS A 133 9.67 13.83 0.95
N VAL A 134 9.11 12.63 0.77
CA VAL A 134 8.71 12.11 -0.55
C VAL A 134 7.71 13.06 -1.21
N LEU A 135 6.70 13.53 -0.49
CA LEU A 135 5.72 14.47 -1.02
C LEU A 135 6.36 15.77 -1.53
N LYS A 136 7.38 16.30 -0.83
CA LYS A 136 8.11 17.51 -1.27
C LYS A 136 9.01 17.29 -2.49
N GLU A 137 9.42 16.05 -2.75
CA GLU A 137 10.26 15.72 -3.90
C GLU A 137 9.43 15.44 -5.16
N LYS A 138 8.19 14.97 -4.99
CA LYS A 138 7.27 14.62 -6.10
C LYS A 138 6.28 15.73 -6.46
N CYS A 139 6.06 16.72 -5.58
CA CYS A 139 5.15 17.86 -5.77
C CYS A 139 5.91 19.19 -5.80
#